data_AF-A0A7Y5FWC3-F1
#
_entry.id   AF-A0A7Y5FWC3-F1
#
_cell.length_a   1.000
_cell.length_b   1.000
_cell.length_c   1.000
_cell.angle_alpha   90.00
_cell.angle_beta   90.00
_cell.angle_gamma   90.00
#
_symmetry.space_group_name_H-M   'P 1'
#
loop_
_entity.id
_entity.type
_entity.pdbx_description
1 polymer ?
#
loop_
_entity_poly.entity_id
_entity_poly.type
_entity_poly.pdbx_seq_one_letter_code
_entity_poly.pdbx_strand_id
1 'polypeptide(L)' 'MQAYHVQTTVANDGSLKLNNLPFPAGESVEVIVLSRPSAASSKNPYPLRGSPITYIDPTEPVAQTDWEAAR' A
#
# COMPACT_ATOMS: atom_id res chain seq x y z
N MET A 1 0.03 23.37 -5.33
CA MET A 1 -1.05 22.48 -5.80
C MET A 1 -1.36 21.51 -4.68
N GLN A 2 -2.62 21.44 -4.23
CA GLN A 2 -3.08 20.46 -3.25
C GLN A 2 -3.71 19.29 -4.01
N ALA A 3 -3.17 18.09 -3.81
CA ALA A 3 -3.67 16.89 -4.47
C ALA A 3 -4.51 16.08 -3.49
N TYR A 4 -5.74 15.77 -3.86
CA TYR A 4 -6.60 14.86 -3.12
C TYR A 4 -6.71 13.54 -3.89
N HIS A 5 -6.34 12.44 -3.25
CA HIS A 5 -6.29 11.12 -3.90
C HIS A 5 -7.40 10.22 -3.38
N VAL A 6 -8.26 9.77 -4.29
CA VAL A 6 -9.32 8.79 -4.04
C VAL A 6 -9.14 7.61 -4.97
N GLN A 7 -9.29 6.40 -4.45
CA GLN A 7 -9.34 5.17 -5.25
C GLN A 7 -10.79 4.73 -5.40
N THR A 8 -11.21 4.51 -6.64
CA THR A 8 -12.54 3.99 -6.96
C THR A 8 -12.46 3.12 -8.22
N THR A 9 -13.49 2.32 -8.45
CA THR A 9 -13.60 1.46 -9.62
C THR A 9 -14.56 2.09 -10.63
N VAL A 10 -14.18 2.04 -11.91
CA VAL A 10 -15.05 2.47 -13.01
C VAL A 10 -16.28 1.54 -13.04
N ALA A 11 -17.48 2.12 -13.06
CA ALA A 11 -18.71 1.34 -13.17
C ALA A 11 -18.86 0.71 -14.56
N ASN A 12 -19.76 -0.28 -14.69
CA ASN A 12 -19.98 -1.00 -15.96
C ASN A 12 -20.41 -0.10 -17.12
N ASP A 13 -21.00 1.06 -16.82
CA ASP A 13 -21.40 2.09 -17.78
C ASP A 13 -20.23 3.00 -18.21
N GLY A 14 -19.01 2.76 -17.70
CA GLY A 14 -17.84 3.58 -17.96
C GLY A 14 -17.77 4.86 -17.11
N SER A 15 -18.70 5.05 -16.17
CA SER A 15 -18.73 6.26 -15.33
C SER A 15 -17.86 6.14 -14.08
N LEU A 16 -17.37 7.29 -13.62
CA LEU A 16 -16.70 7.47 -12.33
C LEU A 16 -17.49 8.48 -11.50
N LYS A 17 -17.89 8.08 -10.29
CA LYS A 17 -18.54 8.96 -9.32
C LYS A 17 -17.60 9.21 -8.14
N LEU A 18 -17.20 10.47 -7.96
CA LEU A 18 -16.42 10.94 -6.82
C LEU A 18 -17.36 11.67 -5.86
N ASN A 19 -17.49 11.16 -4.64
CA ASN A 19 -18.36 11.74 -3.61
C ASN A 19 -17.51 12.38 -2.50
N ASN A 20 -18.09 13.37 -1.80
CA ASN A 20 -17.51 13.97 -0.60
C ASN A 20 -16.10 14.55 -0.81
N LEU A 21 -15.84 15.17 -1.97
CA LEU A 21 -14.57 15.85 -2.21
C LEU A 21 -14.40 17.04 -1.25
N PRO A 22 -13.19 17.29 -0.71
CA PRO A 22 -12.94 18.37 0.25
C PRO A 22 -12.75 19.73 -0.46
N PHE A 23 -13.50 19.98 -1.53
CA PHE A 23 -13.46 21.24 -2.28
C PHE A 23 -14.81 21.96 -2.15
N PRO A 24 -14.82 23.28 -1.93
CA PRO A 24 -16.03 24.08 -1.90
C PRO A 24 -16.72 24.12 -3.27
N ALA A 25 -18.02 24.43 -3.26
CA ALA A 25 -18.79 24.59 -4.47
C ALA A 25 -18.24 25.75 -5.32
N GLY A 26 -18.08 25.51 -6.63
CA GLY A 26 -17.58 26.50 -7.60
C GLY A 26 -16.06 26.54 -7.74
N GLU A 27 -15.31 25.77 -6.95
CA GLU A 27 -13.86 25.64 -7.13
C GLU A 27 -13.54 24.84 -8.41
N SER A 28 -12.62 25.36 -9.22
CA SER A 28 -12.14 24.66 -10.42
C SER A 28 -11.14 23.59 -10.02
N VAL A 29 -11.41 22.34 -10.39
CA VAL A 29 -10.57 21.18 -10.07
C VAL A 29 -10.15 20.44 -11.32
N GLU A 30 -8.93 19.90 -11.31
CA GLU A 30 -8.41 19.01 -12.35
C GLU A 30 -8.51 17.55 -11.89
N VAL A 31 -8.94 16.66 -12.79
CA VAL A 31 -9.08 15.23 -12.50
C VAL A 31 -8.10 14.44 -13.37
N ILE A 32 -7.21 13.68 -12.72
CA ILE A 32 -6.25 12.79 -13.39
C ILE A 32 -6.69 11.35 -13.14
N VAL A 33 -7.00 10.61 -14.21
CA VAL A 33 -7.37 9.20 -14.16
C VAL A 33 -6.17 8.34 -14.52
N LEU A 34 -5.69 7.56 -13.55
CA LEU A 34 -4.61 6.60 -13.76
C LEU A 34 -5.18 5.19 -13.75
N SER A 35 -5.09 4.48 -14.89
CA SER A 35 -5.39 3.04 -14.92
C SER A 35 -4.35 2.32 -14.09
N ARG A 36 -4.78 1.70 -12.99
CA ARG A 36 -3.94 0.75 -12.26
C ARG A 36 -4.29 -0.63 -12.78
N PRO A 37 -3.31 -1.44 -13.22
CA PRO A 37 -3.57 -2.85 -13.35
C PRO A 37 -4.14 -3.31 -12.01
N SER A 38 -5.28 -4.03 -12.03
CA SER A 38 -5.72 -4.78 -10.86
C SER A 38 -4.46 -5.45 -10.34
N ALA A 39 -4.08 -5.17 -9.09
CA ALA A 39 -2.98 -5.88 -8.46
C ALA A 39 -3.43 -7.33 -8.54
N ALA A 40 -2.98 -8.04 -9.57
CA ALA A 40 -3.43 -9.37 -9.90
C ALA A 40 -3.28 -10.10 -8.59
N SER A 41 -4.42 -10.45 -7.96
CA SER A 41 -4.48 -10.92 -6.58
C SER A 41 -3.27 -11.80 -6.41
N SER A 42 -2.27 -11.30 -5.68
CA SER A 42 -0.96 -11.94 -5.67
C SER A 42 -1.25 -13.40 -5.39
N LYS A 43 -0.77 -14.30 -6.26
CA LYS A 43 -1.27 -15.69 -6.38
C LYS A 43 -1.35 -16.45 -5.04
N ASN A 44 -0.73 -15.92 -4.00
CA ASN A 44 -1.06 -16.22 -2.63
C ASN A 44 -0.71 -14.98 -1.76
N PRO A 45 -1.66 -14.38 -0.99
CA PRO A 45 -1.34 -13.32 -0.03
C PRO A 45 -0.42 -13.80 1.10
N TYR A 46 -0.27 -15.12 1.28
CA TYR A 46 0.60 -15.74 2.28
C TYR A 46 1.46 -16.84 1.64
N PRO A 47 2.48 -16.47 0.84
CA PRO A 47 3.30 -17.43 0.09
C PRO A 47 4.08 -18.41 1.00
N LEU A 48 4.28 -18.04 2.26
CA LEU A 48 4.99 -18.84 3.26
C LEU A 48 4.05 -19.65 4.18
N ARG A 49 2.73 -19.54 4.01
CA ARG A 49 1.77 -20.27 4.86
C ARG A 49 1.90 -21.78 4.62
N GLY A 50 2.20 -22.52 5.69
CA GLY A 50 2.40 -23.98 5.63
C GLY A 50 3.84 -24.41 5.38
N SER A 51 4.74 -23.46 5.07
CA SER A 51 6.17 -23.74 5.01
C SER A 51 6.74 -23.78 6.43
N PRO A 52 7.47 -24.84 6.82
CA PRO A 52 8.18 -24.87 8.10
C PRO A 52 9.30 -23.83 8.07
N ILE A 53 9.28 -22.90 9.03
CA ILE A 53 10.34 -21.89 9.22
C ILE A 53 11.15 -22.32 10.42
N THR A 54 12.44 -22.58 10.21
CA THR A 54 13.39 -22.88 11.29
C THR A 54 14.17 -21.63 11.61
N TYR A 55 14.12 -21.20 12.86
CA TYR A 55 15.02 -20.16 13.37
C TYR A 55 16.27 -20.83 13.90
N ILE A 56 17.41 -20.49 13.31
CA ILE A 56 18.72 -20.87 13.84
C ILE A 56 19.04 -19.85 14.92
N ASP A 57 19.21 -20.33 16.15
CA ASP A 57 19.63 -19.55 17.32
C ASP A 57 18.92 -18.20 17.47
N PRO A 58 17.57 -18.19 17.60
CA PRO A 58 16.74 -16.98 17.53
C PRO A 58 17.02 -15.94 18.62
N THR A 59 17.74 -16.34 19.66
CA THR A 59 18.05 -15.51 20.83
C THR A 59 19.51 -15.11 20.90
N GLU A 60 20.33 -15.54 19.95
CA GLU A 60 21.74 -15.11 19.92
C GLU A 60 21.83 -13.61 19.69
N PRO A 61 22.76 -12.92 20.38
CA PRO A 61 22.90 -11.49 20.21
C PRO A 61 23.31 -11.13 18.78
N VAL A 62 22.52 -10.28 18.13
CA VAL A 62 22.83 -9.80 16.79
C VAL A 62 24.01 -8.84 16.88
N ALA A 63 25.12 -9.19 16.23
CA ALA A 63 26.27 -8.32 16.05
C ALA A 63 26.78 -7.69 17.37
N GLN A 64 26.90 -8.49 18.44
CA GLN A 64 27.26 -8.05 19.80
C GLN A 64 28.46 -7.10 19.84
N THR A 65 29.45 -7.32 18.97
CA THR A 65 30.68 -6.53 18.85
C THR A 65 30.49 -5.15 18.24
N ASP A 66 29.37 -4.94 17.54
CA ASP A 66 29.08 -3.72 16.78
C ASP A 66 28.25 -2.73 17.61
N TRP A 67 27.76 -3.16 18.77
CA TRP A 67 27.06 -2.29 19.71
C TRP A 67 28.04 -1.41 20.47
N GLU A 68 27.97 -0.11 20.25
CA GLU A 68 28.78 0.87 21.01
C GLU A 68 28.53 0.80 22.52
N ALA A 69 27.35 0.35 22.95
CA ALA A 69 27.01 0.16 24.36
C ALA A 69 27.77 -0.99 25.03
N ALA A 70 28.38 -1.89 24.25
CA ALA A 70 29.21 -2.98 24.76
C ALA A 70 30.71 -2.59 24.83
N ARG A 71 31.07 -1.35 24.47
CA ARG A 71 32.44 -0.84 24.48
C ARG A 71 32.82 -0.16 25.79
#